data_AF-A0A9D9HYK9-F1
#
_entry.id   AF-A0A9D9HYK9-F1
#
_cell.length_a   1.000
_cell.length_b   1.000
_cell.length_c   1.000
_cell.angle_alpha   90.00
_cell.angle_beta   90.00
_cell.angle_gamma   90.00
#
_symmetry.space_group_name_H-M   'P 1'
#
loop_
_entity.id
_entity.type
_entity.pdbx_description
1 polymer ?
#
loop_
_entity_poly.entity_id
_entity_poly.type
_entity_poly.pdbx_seq_one_letter_code
_entity_poly.pdbx_strand_id
1 'polypeptide(L)'
;MKEKDILNNKQELSNDVKKLVNSNLTLSYDTEAKNLFANKEVLSVIAKNVITEVKDYSYQDIAAMIGNVSISKDVVAINGAIEKMDSESNYLGEKTIHYDIKTTISGDIELIINLEIQREIPSYNIKMRGSYYISRIFSEQLKDISKEARYSQLKKVYSIWIIVNTSGEGYIERYSLMNMDTLQVDPTNDPFSLIMIYLGEELSQNELIAYIKALLEKDIDYLKNYYVINEEMERSMSTMCNLSEGLIEKGIEKGIEKGIEKDRREIVLNMMNKNIDMNTISDLTGIPLDEVKRICTEINFIN
;
A
#
# COMPACT_ATOMS: atom_id res chain seq x y z
N MET A 1 7.39 2.65 -47.36
CA MET A 1 6.22 2.37 -46.49
C MET A 1 6.50 1.22 -45.52
N LYS A 2 6.86 0.01 -45.98
CA LYS A 2 6.99 -1.17 -45.10
C LYS A 2 8.00 -1.08 -43.94
N GLU A 3 9.16 -0.46 -44.09
CA GLU A 3 10.18 -0.42 -43.02
C GLU A 3 9.81 0.49 -41.84
N LYS A 4 9.12 1.60 -42.11
CA LYS A 4 8.70 2.55 -41.07
C LYS A 4 7.58 1.97 -40.19
N ASP A 5 6.67 1.22 -40.80
CA ASP A 5 5.61 0.48 -40.11
C ASP A 5 6.17 -0.65 -39.24
N ILE A 6 7.23 -1.34 -39.71
CA ILE A 6 7.92 -2.39 -38.94
C ILE A 6 8.64 -1.81 -37.72
N LEU A 7 9.29 -0.65 -37.86
CA LEU A 7 10.00 0.00 -36.76
C LEU A 7 9.03 0.52 -35.68
N ASN A 8 7.93 1.14 -36.10
CA ASN A 8 6.88 1.59 -35.17
C ASN A 8 6.24 0.42 -34.40
N ASN A 9 5.91 -0.68 -35.09
CA ASN A 9 5.38 -1.88 -34.44
C ASN A 9 6.37 -2.51 -33.45
N LYS A 10 7.68 -2.47 -33.73
CA LYS A 10 8.71 -2.94 -32.77
C LYS A 10 8.79 -2.04 -31.53
N GLN A 11 8.68 -0.73 -31.71
CA GLN A 11 8.70 0.23 -30.60
C GLN A 11 7.48 0.06 -29.69
N GLU A 12 6.28 -0.08 -30.27
CA GLU A 12 5.03 -0.34 -29.52
C GLU A 12 5.09 -1.67 -28.76
N LEU A 13 5.53 -2.75 -29.41
CA LEU A 13 5.68 -4.06 -28.75
C LEU A 13 6.68 -4.02 -27.59
N SER A 14 7.80 -3.30 -27.76
CA SER A 14 8.78 -3.08 -26.70
C SER A 14 8.17 -2.32 -25.52
N ASN A 15 7.36 -1.30 -25.77
CA ASN A 15 6.69 -0.51 -24.74
C ASN A 15 5.66 -1.33 -23.95
N ASP A 16 4.89 -2.18 -24.63
CA ASP A 16 3.91 -3.05 -23.99
C ASP A 16 4.59 -4.14 -23.15
N VAL A 17 5.68 -4.72 -23.63
CA VAL A 17 6.52 -5.63 -22.83
C VAL A 17 7.05 -4.91 -21.59
N LYS A 18 7.59 -3.69 -21.71
CA LYS A 18 8.07 -2.91 -20.55
C LYS A 18 6.95 -2.64 -19.53
N LYS A 19 5.72 -2.34 -19.97
CA LYS A 19 4.56 -2.16 -19.07
C LYS A 19 4.21 -3.46 -18.34
N LEU A 20 4.13 -4.57 -19.06
CA LEU A 20 3.82 -5.91 -18.50
C LEU A 20 4.88 -6.36 -17.47
N VAL A 21 6.16 -6.17 -17.76
CA VAL A 21 7.21 -6.55 -16.80
C VAL A 21 7.16 -5.64 -15.55
N ASN A 22 6.83 -4.36 -15.70
CA ASN A 22 6.65 -3.45 -14.55
C ASN A 22 5.46 -3.84 -13.66
N SER A 23 4.32 -4.18 -14.27
CA SER A 23 3.15 -4.63 -13.52
C SER A 23 3.46 -5.94 -12.78
N ASN A 24 4.17 -6.87 -13.43
CA ASN A 24 4.54 -8.15 -12.81
C ASN A 24 5.50 -7.97 -11.63
N LEU A 25 6.51 -7.10 -11.73
CA LEU A 25 7.39 -6.79 -10.60
C LEU A 25 6.62 -6.16 -9.44
N THR A 26 5.71 -5.24 -9.73
CA THR A 26 4.90 -4.58 -8.69
C THR A 26 3.97 -5.56 -7.98
N LEU A 27 3.31 -6.45 -8.72
CA LEU A 27 2.44 -7.50 -8.17
C LEU A 27 3.22 -8.53 -7.36
N SER A 28 4.42 -8.88 -7.82
CA SER A 28 5.30 -9.80 -7.09
C SER A 28 5.76 -9.18 -5.78
N TYR A 29 6.15 -7.90 -5.80
CA TYR A 29 6.54 -7.16 -4.60
C TYR A 29 5.40 -7.09 -3.58
N ASP A 30 4.19 -6.74 -4.03
CA ASP A 30 2.99 -6.68 -3.19
C ASP A 30 2.69 -8.05 -2.53
N THR A 31 2.80 -9.13 -3.30
CA THR A 31 2.58 -10.50 -2.80
C THR A 31 3.61 -10.88 -1.74
N GLU A 32 4.89 -10.61 -1.99
CA GLU A 32 5.97 -10.97 -1.05
C GLU A 32 5.93 -10.11 0.21
N ALA A 33 5.57 -8.82 0.10
CA ALA A 33 5.31 -7.96 1.25
C ALA A 33 4.21 -8.57 2.13
N LYS A 34 3.08 -8.97 1.54
CA LYS A 34 2.00 -9.59 2.32
C LYS A 34 2.43 -10.88 3.00
N ASN A 35 3.20 -11.73 2.33
CA ASN A 35 3.73 -12.96 2.93
C ASN A 35 4.66 -12.67 4.12
N LEU A 36 5.59 -11.71 3.95
CA LEU A 36 6.55 -11.34 4.99
C LEU A 36 5.83 -10.77 6.22
N PHE A 37 4.88 -9.87 6.02
CA PHE A 37 4.11 -9.26 7.11
C PHE A 37 3.02 -10.16 7.68
N ALA A 38 2.69 -11.28 7.03
CA ALA A 38 1.78 -12.30 7.55
C ALA A 38 2.47 -13.32 8.46
N ASN A 39 3.80 -13.32 8.50
CA ASN A 39 4.55 -14.14 9.44
C ASN A 39 4.20 -13.75 10.90
N LYS A 40 3.99 -14.74 11.77
CA LYS A 40 3.50 -14.52 13.14
C LYS A 40 4.52 -13.81 14.01
N GLU A 41 5.80 -14.11 13.84
CA GLU A 41 6.90 -13.46 14.53
C GLU A 41 6.96 -11.97 14.14
N VAL A 42 6.78 -11.65 12.86
CA VAL A 42 6.69 -10.26 12.38
C VAL A 42 5.47 -9.54 12.96
N LEU A 43 4.29 -10.15 12.87
CA LEU A 43 3.04 -9.61 13.41
C LEU A 43 3.12 -9.39 14.92
N SER A 44 3.83 -10.26 15.65
CA SER A 44 3.97 -10.15 17.10
C SER A 44 4.66 -8.85 17.52
N VAL A 45 5.70 -8.44 16.78
CA VAL A 45 6.43 -7.19 17.04
C VAL A 45 5.54 -5.99 16.75
N ILE A 46 4.82 -6.01 15.62
CA ILE A 46 3.86 -4.95 15.28
C ILE A 46 2.78 -4.85 16.36
N ALA A 47 2.13 -5.96 16.69
CA ALA A 47 1.06 -6.04 17.66
C ALA A 47 1.49 -5.53 19.04
N LYS A 48 2.64 -5.98 19.57
CA LYS A 48 3.14 -5.53 20.89
C LYS A 48 3.29 -4.01 20.98
N ASN A 49 3.69 -3.37 19.87
CA ASN A 49 3.96 -1.94 19.84
C ASN A 49 2.70 -1.07 19.67
N VAL A 50 1.62 -1.61 19.10
CA VAL A 50 0.45 -0.78 18.73
C VAL A 50 -0.88 -1.22 19.36
N ILE A 51 -0.95 -2.47 19.84
CA ILE A 51 -2.14 -3.05 20.49
C ILE A 51 -1.95 -2.98 22.00
N THR A 52 -2.84 -2.24 22.66
CA THR A 52 -2.70 -1.92 24.08
C THR A 52 -2.83 -3.16 24.97
N GLU A 53 -3.71 -4.07 24.58
CA GLU A 53 -4.12 -5.25 25.33
C GLU A 53 -2.99 -6.29 25.43
N VAL A 54 -2.07 -6.33 24.45
CA VAL A 54 -0.97 -7.29 24.41
C VAL A 54 0.40 -6.71 24.73
N LYS A 55 0.48 -5.41 25.09
CA LYS A 55 1.76 -4.69 25.29
C LYS A 55 2.69 -5.39 26.30
N ASP A 56 2.13 -6.06 27.30
CA ASP A 56 2.87 -6.67 28.42
C ASP A 56 3.27 -8.13 28.14
N TYR A 57 2.79 -8.74 27.04
CA TYR A 57 3.11 -10.11 26.64
C TYR A 57 4.46 -10.18 25.90
N SER A 58 5.18 -11.30 25.98
CA SER A 58 6.40 -11.47 25.18
C SER A 58 6.08 -11.57 23.68
N TYR A 59 7.06 -11.33 22.81
CA TYR A 59 6.87 -11.54 21.37
C TYR A 59 6.47 -12.99 21.06
N GLN A 60 7.06 -13.97 21.77
CA GLN A 60 6.73 -15.38 21.61
C GLN A 60 5.28 -15.68 22.00
N ASP A 61 4.80 -15.12 23.12
CA ASP A 61 3.43 -15.35 23.57
C ASP A 61 2.42 -14.74 22.58
N ILE A 62 2.69 -13.52 22.11
CA ILE A 62 1.82 -12.86 21.11
C ILE A 62 1.81 -13.68 19.81
N ALA A 63 2.98 -14.14 19.33
CA ALA A 63 3.07 -14.99 18.15
C ALA A 63 2.26 -16.29 18.30
N ALA A 64 2.24 -16.87 19.50
CA ALA A 64 1.44 -18.06 19.81
C ALA A 64 -0.08 -17.78 19.88
N MET A 65 -0.47 -16.58 20.34
CA MET A 65 -1.87 -16.15 20.39
C MET A 65 -2.43 -15.74 19.03
N ILE A 66 -1.57 -15.39 18.06
CA ILE A 66 -2.00 -15.09 16.69
C ILE A 66 -2.61 -16.35 16.07
N GLY A 67 -3.86 -16.24 15.63
CA GLY A 67 -4.63 -17.31 15.02
C GLY A 67 -4.17 -17.67 13.60
N ASN A 68 -5.10 -18.14 12.77
CA ASN A 68 -4.83 -18.33 11.36
C ASN A 68 -4.70 -16.96 10.68
N VAL A 69 -3.66 -16.80 9.87
CA VAL A 69 -3.42 -15.57 9.11
C VAL A 69 -3.96 -15.77 7.71
N SER A 70 -5.00 -15.02 7.36
CA SER A 70 -5.50 -14.97 5.98
C SER A 70 -4.80 -13.84 5.24
N ILE A 71 -4.10 -14.21 4.16
CA ILE A 71 -3.52 -13.29 3.19
C ILE A 71 -4.46 -13.23 1.99
N SER A 72 -4.68 -12.04 1.41
CA SER A 72 -5.40 -11.92 0.14
C SER A 72 -4.68 -12.67 -1.01
N LYS A 73 -5.02 -13.95 -1.16
CA LYS A 73 -5.21 -14.66 -2.44
C LYS A 73 -6.61 -15.29 -2.54
N ASP A 74 -7.30 -15.50 -1.42
CA ASP A 74 -8.66 -15.99 -1.34
C ASP A 74 -9.34 -15.61 -0.01
N VAL A 75 -10.67 -15.68 -0.03
CA VAL A 75 -11.69 -15.52 1.05
C VAL A 75 -12.41 -14.16 1.13
N VAL A 76 -13.34 -14.08 0.17
CA VAL A 76 -14.70 -13.54 0.15
C VAL A 76 -15.40 -13.33 1.51
N ALA A 77 -15.63 -12.06 1.85
CA ALA A 77 -16.76 -11.64 2.69
C ALA A 77 -17.84 -11.00 1.78
N ILE A 78 -19.04 -11.58 1.74
CA ILE A 78 -20.21 -11.07 0.99
C ILE A 78 -21.17 -10.44 1.99
N ASN A 79 -21.70 -9.22 1.73
CA ASN A 79 -23.12 -8.85 1.95
C ASN A 79 -23.49 -7.37 1.66
N GLY A 80 -24.09 -7.10 0.47
CA GLY A 80 -25.10 -6.08 0.07
C GLY A 80 -24.96 -4.55 0.35
N ALA A 81 -25.52 -3.68 -0.51
CA ALA A 81 -25.12 -2.25 -0.65
C ALA A 81 -26.11 -1.13 -0.24
N ILE A 82 -25.69 0.12 -0.37
CA ILE A 82 -26.31 1.34 0.18
C ILE A 82 -27.01 2.16 -0.93
N GLU A 83 -28.33 2.37 -0.83
CA GLU A 83 -28.99 3.71 -0.96
C GLU A 83 -30.53 3.67 -0.79
N LYS A 84 -31.04 4.15 0.36
CA LYS A 84 -31.84 5.39 0.54
C LYS A 84 -32.27 5.50 2.02
N MET A 85 -32.16 6.71 2.58
CA MET A 85 -32.77 7.05 3.86
C MET A 85 -34.29 6.98 3.75
N ASP A 86 -34.89 5.94 4.33
CA ASP A 86 -36.26 5.91 4.86
C ASP A 86 -36.37 4.67 5.77
N SER A 87 -36.12 4.84 7.08
CA SER A 87 -36.30 3.94 8.25
C SER A 87 -36.01 2.42 8.19
N GLU A 88 -35.77 1.80 7.04
CA GLU A 88 -35.50 0.37 6.85
C GLU A 88 -34.45 0.21 5.74
N SER A 89 -33.26 -0.27 6.10
CA SER A 89 -32.14 -0.43 5.15
C SER A 89 -32.32 -1.71 4.33
N ASN A 90 -32.77 -1.59 3.08
CA ASN A 90 -32.75 -2.68 2.09
C ASN A 90 -31.50 -2.56 1.20
N TYR A 91 -30.69 -3.62 1.14
CA TYR A 91 -29.34 -3.58 0.61
C TYR A 91 -29.24 -4.08 -0.86
N LEU A 92 -28.66 -3.32 -1.80
CA LEU A 92 -28.44 -3.78 -3.20
C LEU A 92 -27.18 -3.20 -3.91
N GLY A 93 -26.16 -4.04 -4.21
CA GLY A 93 -25.05 -3.77 -5.17
C GLY A 93 -23.61 -3.56 -4.62
N GLU A 94 -22.90 -4.61 -4.19
CA GLU A 94 -21.58 -4.51 -3.51
C GLU A 94 -20.35 -4.74 -4.39
N LYS A 95 -19.20 -4.21 -3.93
CA LYS A 95 -17.85 -4.53 -4.45
C LYS A 95 -17.05 -5.31 -3.40
N THR A 96 -16.36 -6.37 -3.82
CA THR A 96 -15.48 -7.18 -2.97
C THR A 96 -14.36 -6.32 -2.37
N ILE A 97 -14.17 -6.40 -1.05
CA ILE A 97 -12.99 -5.83 -0.37
C ILE A 97 -11.95 -6.93 -0.22
N HIS A 98 -10.72 -6.60 -0.61
CA HIS A 98 -9.55 -7.46 -0.41
C HIS A 98 -8.75 -6.87 0.74
N TYR A 99 -8.71 -7.60 1.86
CA TYR A 99 -7.84 -7.28 2.98
C TYR A 99 -6.47 -7.89 2.74
N ASP A 100 -5.41 -7.09 2.85
CA ASP A 100 -4.06 -7.60 2.61
C ASP A 100 -3.73 -8.76 3.55
N ILE A 101 -3.90 -8.53 4.86
CA ILE A 101 -3.70 -9.51 5.93
C ILE A 101 -4.80 -9.33 7.00
N LYS A 102 -5.53 -10.41 7.30
CA LYS A 102 -6.52 -10.46 8.39
C LYS A 102 -6.22 -11.65 9.31
N THR A 103 -6.25 -11.42 10.61
CA THR A 103 -6.04 -12.48 11.61
C THR A 103 -6.73 -12.14 12.94
N THR A 104 -6.57 -13.01 13.94
CA THR A 104 -7.07 -12.81 15.29
C THR A 104 -5.95 -12.96 16.30
N ILE A 105 -6.11 -12.33 17.46
CA ILE A 105 -5.43 -12.75 18.69
C ILE A 105 -6.49 -13.49 19.51
N SER A 106 -6.16 -14.71 19.93
CA SER A 106 -7.05 -15.60 20.67
C SER A 106 -6.34 -16.20 21.88
N GLY A 107 -7.08 -16.39 22.98
CA GLY A 107 -6.54 -16.76 24.29
C GLY A 107 -7.22 -15.97 25.40
N ASP A 108 -6.44 -15.41 26.32
CA ASP A 108 -6.96 -14.52 27.38
C ASP A 108 -7.52 -13.20 26.82
N ILE A 109 -7.13 -12.86 25.59
CA ILE A 109 -7.58 -11.68 24.84
C ILE A 109 -8.15 -12.15 23.52
N GLU A 110 -9.28 -11.57 23.13
CA GLU A 110 -9.96 -11.85 21.86
C GLU A 110 -10.13 -10.57 21.04
N LEU A 111 -9.35 -10.42 19.98
CA LEU A 111 -9.44 -9.28 19.06
C LEU A 111 -9.15 -9.68 17.60
N ILE A 112 -9.53 -8.81 16.67
CA ILE A 112 -9.31 -8.99 15.23
C ILE A 112 -8.27 -7.97 14.76
N ILE A 113 -7.33 -8.40 13.94
CA ILE A 113 -6.31 -7.55 13.32
C ILE A 113 -6.53 -7.55 11.81
N ASN A 114 -6.59 -6.35 11.24
CA ASN A 114 -6.42 -6.06 9.83
C ASN A 114 -5.10 -5.32 9.65
N LEU A 115 -4.25 -5.80 8.75
CA LEU A 115 -2.98 -5.15 8.40
C LEU A 115 -2.96 -4.89 6.90
N GLU A 116 -2.73 -3.63 6.54
CA GLU A 116 -2.70 -3.13 5.16
C GLU A 116 -1.36 -2.46 4.89
N ILE A 117 -0.79 -2.68 3.70
CA ILE A 117 0.50 -2.11 3.33
C ILE A 117 0.33 -1.29 2.05
N GLN A 118 0.71 -0.02 2.10
CA GLN A 118 0.62 0.90 0.97
C GLN A 118 2.01 1.44 0.63
N ARG A 119 2.41 1.35 -0.64
CA ARG A 119 3.75 1.77 -1.08
C ARG A 119 3.98 3.28 -1.07
N GLU A 120 2.91 4.05 -1.09
CA GLU A 120 2.88 5.50 -1.10
C GLU A 120 1.54 5.99 -0.54
N ILE A 121 1.46 7.28 -0.21
CA ILE A 121 0.18 7.92 0.16
C ILE A 121 -0.69 8.01 -1.11
N PRO A 122 -1.88 7.36 -1.13
CA PRO A 122 -2.74 7.43 -2.29
C PRO A 122 -3.38 8.83 -2.44
N SER A 123 -3.91 9.13 -3.63
CA SER A 123 -4.61 10.39 -3.90
C SER A 123 -5.95 10.55 -3.17
N TYR A 124 -6.52 9.45 -2.67
CA TYR A 124 -7.76 9.46 -1.88
C TYR A 124 -7.48 9.48 -0.37
N ASN A 125 -8.52 9.76 0.42
CA ASN A 125 -8.41 9.77 1.88
C ASN A 125 -8.24 8.35 2.45
N ILE A 126 -6.99 7.96 2.65
CA ILE A 126 -6.61 6.63 3.17
C ILE A 126 -7.17 6.36 4.57
N LYS A 127 -7.26 7.37 5.43
CA LYS A 127 -7.81 7.24 6.79
C LYS A 127 -9.30 6.87 6.73
N MET A 128 -10.05 7.50 5.83
CA MET A 128 -11.46 7.13 5.60
C MET A 128 -11.61 5.73 5.03
N ARG A 129 -10.69 5.27 4.17
CA ARG A 129 -10.68 3.87 3.71
C ARG A 129 -10.39 2.91 4.86
N GLY A 130 -9.43 3.24 5.72
CA GLY A 130 -9.14 2.48 6.95
C GLY A 130 -10.33 2.39 7.89
N SER A 131 -11.02 3.52 8.13
CA SER A 131 -12.27 3.56 8.91
C SER A 131 -13.39 2.76 8.25
N TYR A 132 -13.52 2.79 6.94
CA TYR A 132 -14.49 1.95 6.24
C TYR A 132 -14.19 0.45 6.44
N TYR A 133 -12.91 0.05 6.34
CA TYR A 133 -12.48 -1.34 6.48
C TYR A 133 -12.70 -1.85 7.90
N ILE A 134 -12.33 -1.04 8.91
CA ILE A 134 -12.47 -1.41 10.32
C ILE A 134 -13.94 -1.54 10.73
N SER A 135 -14.81 -0.64 10.26
CA SER A 135 -16.25 -0.71 10.50
C SER A 135 -16.88 -1.94 9.84
N ARG A 136 -16.41 -2.33 8.65
CA ARG A 136 -16.91 -3.53 7.97
C ARG A 136 -16.54 -4.80 8.73
N ILE A 137 -15.28 -4.94 9.14
CA ILE A 137 -14.83 -6.09 9.95
C ILE A 137 -15.60 -6.14 11.27
N PHE A 138 -15.87 -4.99 11.90
CA PHE A 138 -16.67 -4.93 13.12
C PHE A 138 -18.11 -5.40 12.90
N SER A 139 -18.75 -4.92 11.83
CA SER A 139 -20.11 -5.32 11.44
C SER A 139 -20.22 -6.82 11.10
N GLU A 140 -19.23 -7.39 10.42
CA GLU A 140 -19.18 -8.81 10.02
C GLU A 140 -19.29 -9.81 11.19
N GLN A 141 -18.98 -9.37 12.42
CA GLN A 141 -19.02 -10.22 13.61
C GLN A 141 -20.44 -10.60 14.01
N LEU A 142 -21.42 -9.72 13.79
CA LEU A 142 -22.82 -9.96 14.15
C LEU A 142 -23.61 -10.38 12.91
N LYS A 143 -23.98 -11.65 12.86
CA LYS A 143 -24.85 -12.21 11.83
C LYS A 143 -26.33 -12.10 12.17
N ASP A 144 -26.66 -11.99 13.45
CA ASP A 144 -28.00 -11.78 13.96
C ASP A 144 -28.09 -10.41 14.65
N ILE A 145 -29.01 -9.57 14.18
CA ILE A 145 -29.30 -8.22 14.69
C ILE A 145 -30.67 -8.16 15.39
N SER A 146 -31.23 -9.32 15.73
CA SER A 146 -32.46 -9.43 16.52
C SER A 146 -32.30 -8.85 17.93
N LYS A 147 -33.40 -8.82 18.70
CA LYS A 147 -33.37 -8.40 20.12
C LYS A 147 -32.51 -9.30 21.00
N GLU A 148 -32.11 -10.48 20.52
CA GLU A 148 -31.24 -11.42 21.21
C GLU A 148 -29.76 -11.25 20.84
N ALA A 149 -29.43 -10.25 20.01
CA ALA A 149 -28.08 -9.95 19.58
C ALA A 149 -27.14 -9.68 20.77
N ARG A 150 -26.03 -10.42 20.81
CA ARG A 150 -25.06 -10.38 21.91
C ARG A 150 -23.95 -9.38 21.62
N TYR A 151 -24.26 -8.09 21.67
CA TYR A 151 -23.29 -7.01 21.45
C TYR A 151 -22.08 -7.07 22.41
N SER A 152 -22.26 -7.62 23.61
CA SER A 152 -21.17 -7.83 24.58
C SER A 152 -20.13 -8.88 24.16
N GLN A 153 -20.39 -9.63 23.09
CA GLN A 153 -19.44 -10.62 22.53
C GLN A 153 -18.64 -10.07 21.34
N LEU A 154 -18.86 -8.81 20.95
CA LEU A 154 -18.10 -8.16 19.89
C LEU A 154 -16.65 -8.02 20.30
N LYS A 155 -15.76 -8.50 19.42
CA LYS A 155 -14.31 -8.37 19.58
C LYS A 155 -13.88 -7.01 19.06
N LYS A 156 -12.91 -6.41 19.73
CA LYS A 156 -12.27 -5.20 19.26
C LYS A 156 -11.54 -5.45 17.94
N VAL A 157 -11.60 -4.48 17.03
CA VAL A 157 -10.89 -4.55 15.75
C VAL A 157 -9.76 -3.54 15.71
N TYR A 158 -8.55 -4.00 15.39
CA TYR A 158 -7.40 -3.15 15.07
C TYR A 158 -7.22 -3.12 13.55
N SER A 159 -7.23 -1.95 12.93
CA SER A 159 -6.86 -1.77 11.52
C SER A 159 -5.56 -0.99 11.46
N ILE A 160 -4.49 -1.67 11.06
CA ILE A 160 -3.12 -1.18 11.05
C ILE A 160 -2.74 -0.95 9.59
N TRP A 161 -2.33 0.26 9.26
CA TRP A 161 -1.93 0.64 7.90
C TRP A 161 -0.47 1.08 7.93
N ILE A 162 0.37 0.40 7.15
CA ILE A 162 1.76 0.76 6.96
C ILE A 162 1.87 1.49 5.62
N ILE A 163 2.29 2.75 5.66
CA ILE A 163 2.49 3.58 4.48
C ILE A 163 3.99 3.76 4.30
N VAL A 164 4.51 3.22 3.22
CA VAL A 164 5.93 3.27 2.85
C VAL A 164 6.20 4.55 2.05
N ASN A 165 7.47 4.98 2.04
CA ASN A 165 7.99 6.09 1.23
C ASN A 165 7.29 7.43 1.47
N THR A 166 7.13 7.83 2.73
CA THR A 166 6.64 9.17 3.06
C THR A 166 7.78 10.15 3.27
N SER A 167 7.54 11.44 3.00
CA SER A 167 8.54 12.48 3.21
C SER A 167 8.77 12.75 4.71
N GLY A 168 10.00 13.11 5.09
CA GLY A 168 10.36 13.52 6.46
C GLY A 168 10.56 12.36 7.44
N GLU A 169 10.41 12.64 8.73
CA GLU A 169 10.49 11.62 9.80
C GLU A 169 9.24 10.75 9.82
N GLY A 170 9.42 9.45 10.04
CA GLY A 170 8.31 8.52 10.24
C GLY A 170 7.58 8.76 11.56
N TYR A 171 6.26 8.56 11.56
CA TYR A 171 5.41 8.74 12.74
C TYR A 171 4.24 7.76 12.76
N ILE A 172 3.63 7.60 13.94
CA ILE A 172 2.48 6.72 14.14
C ILE A 172 1.31 7.55 14.65
N GLU A 173 0.16 7.45 14.00
CA GLU A 173 -1.10 8.01 14.47
C GLU A 173 -2.03 6.89 14.93
N ARG A 174 -2.81 7.18 15.98
CA ARG A 174 -3.85 6.30 16.48
C ARG A 174 -5.16 7.05 16.60
N TYR A 175 -6.22 6.43 16.09
CA TYR A 175 -7.60 6.88 16.22
C TYR A 175 -8.38 5.82 17.00
N SER A 176 -8.92 6.20 18.15
CA SER A 176 -9.71 5.35 19.06
C SER A 176 -10.91 6.14 19.57
N LEU A 177 -11.92 5.45 20.11
CA LEU A 177 -13.07 6.12 20.70
C LEU A 177 -12.69 6.67 22.09
N MET A 178 -12.92 7.96 22.31
CA MET A 178 -12.64 8.64 23.58
C MET A 178 -13.93 9.23 24.15
N ASN A 179 -14.13 9.04 25.45
CA ASN A 179 -15.16 9.77 26.19
C ASN A 179 -14.69 11.21 26.40
N MET A 180 -15.45 12.19 25.91
CA MET A 180 -15.06 13.61 25.94
C MET A 180 -15.19 14.27 27.32
N ASP A 181 -15.98 13.69 28.23
CA ASP A 181 -16.10 14.20 29.60
C ASP A 181 -14.91 13.75 30.46
N THR A 182 -14.46 12.50 30.29
CA THR A 182 -13.31 11.95 31.03
C THR A 182 -11.97 12.15 30.33
N LEU A 183 -11.99 12.46 29.02
CA LEU A 183 -10.83 12.47 28.13
C LEU A 183 -10.04 11.16 28.14
N GLN A 184 -10.75 10.04 28.34
CA GLN A 184 -10.19 8.70 28.42
C GLN A 184 -10.81 7.77 27.39
N VAL A 185 -10.00 6.83 26.90
CA VAL A 185 -10.46 5.67 26.14
C VAL A 185 -10.94 4.64 27.16
N ASP A 186 -12.20 4.23 27.07
CA ASP A 186 -12.72 3.09 27.82
C ASP A 186 -12.48 1.81 27.02
N PRO A 187 -11.57 0.91 27.46
CA PRO A 187 -11.26 -0.31 26.72
C PRO A 187 -12.47 -1.22 26.48
N THR A 188 -13.51 -1.12 27.32
CA THR A 188 -14.75 -1.91 27.22
C THR A 188 -15.68 -1.37 26.13
N ASN A 189 -15.58 -0.07 25.82
CA ASN A 189 -16.45 0.65 24.90
C ASN A 189 -15.67 1.22 23.69
N ASP A 190 -14.44 0.78 23.45
CA ASP A 190 -13.61 1.13 22.30
C ASP A 190 -13.65 -0.01 21.25
N PRO A 191 -14.66 -0.04 20.36
CA PRO A 191 -14.91 -1.18 19.48
C PRO A 191 -13.81 -1.39 18.45
N PHE A 192 -13.06 -0.35 18.12
CA PHE A 192 -12.02 -0.44 17.12
C PHE A 192 -10.97 0.68 17.22
N SER A 193 -9.76 0.40 16.75
CA SER A 193 -8.66 1.37 16.68
C SER A 193 -8.00 1.36 15.30
N LEU A 194 -7.99 2.51 14.63
CA LEU A 194 -7.26 2.72 13.37
C LEU A 194 -5.86 3.23 13.69
N ILE A 195 -4.85 2.57 13.14
CA ILE A 195 -3.44 2.86 13.36
C ILE A 195 -2.78 3.11 12.02
N MET A 196 -2.16 4.28 11.88
CA MET A 196 -1.47 4.70 10.67
C MET A 196 0.02 4.79 10.98
N ILE A 197 0.84 3.96 10.34
CA ILE A 197 2.29 3.92 10.50
C ILE A 197 2.90 4.49 9.22
N TYR A 198 3.49 5.67 9.32
CA TYR A 198 4.14 6.34 8.21
C TYR A 198 5.64 6.10 8.27
N LEU A 199 6.19 5.43 7.25
CA LEU A 199 7.62 5.20 7.13
C LEU A 199 8.24 6.35 6.33
N GLY A 200 8.71 7.35 7.08
CA GLY A 200 9.45 8.49 6.55
C GLY A 200 10.79 8.10 5.92
N GLU A 201 11.37 8.96 5.09
CA GLU A 201 12.72 8.79 4.55
C GLU A 201 13.80 8.97 5.63
N GLU A 202 13.57 9.83 6.62
CA GLU A 202 14.53 10.12 7.67
C GLU A 202 14.63 9.00 8.72
N LEU A 203 15.76 8.91 9.41
CA LEU A 203 15.93 8.00 10.54
C LEU A 203 14.91 8.36 11.63
N SER A 204 14.13 7.38 12.07
CA SER A 204 13.14 7.56 13.14
C SER A 204 13.68 7.01 14.45
N GLN A 205 13.42 7.70 15.56
CA GLN A 205 13.69 7.19 16.91
C GLN A 205 12.63 6.18 17.39
N ASN A 206 11.53 6.02 16.65
CA ASN A 206 10.49 5.07 17.01
C ASN A 206 10.93 3.63 16.70
N GLU A 207 11.00 2.79 17.73
CA GLU A 207 11.49 1.41 17.62
C GLU A 207 10.70 0.56 16.61
N LEU A 208 9.37 0.74 16.52
CA LEU A 208 8.55 0.02 15.56
C LEU A 208 8.85 0.45 14.13
N ILE A 209 9.03 1.75 13.89
CA ILE A 209 9.38 2.27 12.56
C ILE A 209 10.76 1.76 12.14
N ALA A 210 11.74 1.84 13.04
CA ALA A 210 13.08 1.31 12.81
C ALA A 210 13.04 -0.20 12.50
N TYR A 211 12.25 -0.96 13.26
CA TYR A 211 12.04 -2.38 13.02
C TYR A 211 11.41 -2.69 11.66
N ILE A 212 10.35 -1.97 11.26
CA ILE A 212 9.70 -2.19 9.97
C ILE A 212 10.65 -1.82 8.82
N LYS A 213 11.45 -0.75 8.97
CA LYS A 213 12.50 -0.40 7.99
C LYS A 213 13.56 -1.50 7.89
N ALA A 214 14.10 -1.95 9.01
CA ALA A 214 15.05 -3.07 9.06
C ALA A 214 14.51 -4.34 8.40
N LEU A 215 13.21 -4.62 8.55
CA LEU A 215 12.54 -5.75 7.90
C LEU A 215 12.51 -5.60 6.37
N LEU A 216 12.17 -4.42 5.86
CA LEU A 216 12.12 -4.11 4.43
C LEU A 216 13.51 -4.04 3.78
N GLU A 217 14.52 -3.64 4.56
CA GLU A 217 15.92 -3.47 4.14
C GLU A 217 16.78 -4.73 4.38
N LYS A 218 16.20 -5.78 4.97
CA LYS A 218 16.90 -7.03 5.34
C LYS A 218 18.09 -6.80 6.29
N ASP A 219 17.92 -5.96 7.31
CA ASP A 219 18.90 -5.82 8.40
C ASP A 219 18.75 -6.98 9.41
N ILE A 220 19.32 -8.13 9.05
CA ILE A 220 19.25 -9.37 9.84
C ILE A 220 19.80 -9.17 11.26
N ASP A 221 20.87 -8.39 11.42
CA ASP A 221 21.52 -8.23 12.72
C ASP A 221 20.68 -7.40 13.68
N TYR A 222 19.98 -6.38 13.16
CA TYR A 222 18.98 -5.66 13.94
C TYR A 222 17.77 -6.55 14.30
N LEU A 223 17.25 -7.32 13.34
CA LEU A 223 16.05 -8.13 13.50
C LEU A 223 16.20 -9.30 14.49
N LYS A 224 17.42 -9.85 14.64
CA LYS A 224 17.74 -10.91 15.62
C LYS A 224 17.45 -10.51 17.07
N ASN A 225 17.32 -9.23 17.38
CA ASN A 225 16.96 -8.75 18.71
C ASN A 225 15.49 -9.06 19.09
N TYR A 226 14.63 -9.38 18.12
CA TYR A 226 13.20 -9.61 18.33
C TYR A 226 12.83 -11.09 18.30
N TYR A 227 13.40 -11.86 17.37
CA TYR A 227 13.11 -13.26 17.16
C TYR A 227 14.22 -13.97 16.36
N VAL A 228 14.14 -15.30 16.31
CA VAL A 228 15.02 -16.11 15.47
C VAL A 228 14.52 -16.08 14.02
N ILE A 229 15.36 -15.59 13.12
CA ILE A 229 15.07 -15.54 11.68
C ILE A 229 15.30 -16.93 11.09
N ASN A 230 14.28 -17.49 10.44
CA ASN A 230 14.38 -18.76 9.73
C ASN A 230 14.68 -18.54 8.23
N GLU A 231 15.03 -19.62 7.52
CA GLU A 231 15.40 -19.56 6.10
C GLU A 231 14.27 -19.04 5.20
N GLU A 232 13.01 -19.31 5.54
CA GLU A 232 11.84 -18.86 4.77
C GLU A 232 11.71 -17.33 4.85
N MET A 233 11.77 -16.78 6.06
CA MET A 233 11.72 -15.35 6.30
C MET A 233 12.90 -14.64 5.64
N GLU A 234 14.12 -15.19 5.77
CA GLU A 234 15.29 -14.62 5.11
C GLU A 234 15.14 -14.62 3.58
N ARG A 235 14.57 -15.67 3.00
CA ARG A 235 14.29 -15.75 1.57
C ARG A 235 13.23 -14.71 1.16
N SER A 236 12.16 -14.54 1.92
CA SER A 236 11.13 -13.51 1.65
C SER A 236 11.73 -12.10 1.68
N MET A 237 12.54 -11.77 2.70
CA MET A 237 13.24 -10.48 2.77
C MET A 237 14.18 -10.29 1.56
N SER A 238 14.96 -11.32 1.22
CA SER A 238 15.87 -11.27 0.06
C SER A 238 15.12 -11.03 -1.25
N THR A 239 13.96 -11.67 -1.40
CA THR A 239 13.13 -11.53 -2.59
C THR A 239 12.55 -10.12 -2.68
N MET A 240 12.10 -9.56 -1.57
CA MET A 240 11.63 -8.17 -1.51
C MET A 240 12.74 -7.16 -1.87
N CYS A 241 13.96 -7.32 -1.36
CA CYS A 241 15.08 -6.44 -1.71
C CYS A 241 15.40 -6.50 -3.21
N ASN A 242 15.48 -7.69 -3.80
CA ASN A 242 15.74 -7.82 -5.23
C ASN A 242 14.62 -7.21 -6.08
N LEU A 243 13.36 -7.36 -5.64
CA LEU A 243 12.21 -6.75 -6.30
C LEU A 243 12.20 -5.22 -6.15
N SER A 244 12.61 -4.68 -4.99
CA SER A 244 12.70 -3.24 -4.78
C SER A 244 13.80 -2.62 -5.63
N GLU A 245 14.98 -3.24 -5.71
CA GLU A 245 16.07 -2.84 -6.61
C GLU A 245 15.60 -2.80 -8.07
N GLY A 246 14.96 -3.87 -8.56
CA GLY A 246 14.43 -3.91 -9.92
C GLY A 246 13.32 -2.89 -10.21
N LEU A 247 12.55 -2.48 -9.19
CA LEU A 247 11.58 -1.40 -9.31
C LEU A 247 12.25 -0.02 -9.33
N ILE A 248 13.29 0.19 -8.52
CA ILE A 248 14.09 1.43 -8.47
C ILE A 248 14.80 1.65 -9.80
N GLU A 249 15.51 0.64 -10.32
CA GLU A 249 16.21 0.69 -11.60
C GLU A 249 15.27 1.13 -12.74
N LYS A 250 14.08 0.53 -12.81
CA LYS A 250 13.07 0.89 -13.80
C LYS A 250 12.44 2.25 -13.57
N GLY A 251 12.32 2.68 -12.31
CA GLY A 251 11.93 4.03 -11.95
C GLY A 251 12.90 5.06 -12.50
N ILE A 252 14.21 4.81 -12.33
CA ILE A 252 15.30 5.65 -12.86
C ILE A 252 15.27 5.65 -14.39
N GLU A 253 15.17 4.48 -15.05
CA GLU A 253 15.09 4.39 -16.52
C GLU A 253 13.94 5.24 -17.07
N LYS A 254 12.74 5.10 -16.49
CA LYS A 254 11.57 5.91 -16.87
C LYS A 254 11.75 7.40 -16.57
N GLY A 255 12.41 7.74 -15.47
CA GLY A 255 12.72 9.12 -15.10
C GLY A 255 13.62 9.80 -16.13
N ILE A 256 14.68 9.10 -16.56
CA ILE A 256 15.60 9.56 -17.60
C ILE A 256 14.86 9.71 -18.94
N GLU A 257 14.07 8.72 -19.34
CA GLU A 257 13.30 8.77 -20.60
C GLU A 257 12.34 9.97 -20.63
N LYS A 258 11.57 10.19 -19.54
CA LYS A 258 10.69 11.35 -19.41
C LYS A 258 11.44 12.68 -19.39
N GLY A 259 12.62 12.72 -18.77
CA GLY A 259 13.49 13.89 -18.76
C GLY A 259 13.95 14.26 -20.17
N ILE A 260 14.47 13.29 -20.92
CA ILE A 260 14.87 13.46 -22.32
C ILE A 260 13.69 13.91 -23.19
N GLU A 261 12.51 13.30 -23.01
CA GLU A 261 11.31 13.69 -23.76
C GLU A 261 10.88 15.13 -23.44
N LYS A 262 10.92 15.53 -22.17
CA LYS A 262 10.62 16.90 -21.73
C LYS A 262 11.60 17.90 -22.32
N ASP A 263 12.90 17.62 -22.25
CA ASP A 263 13.95 18.49 -22.80
C ASP A 263 13.81 18.64 -24.32
N ARG A 264 13.53 17.53 -25.03
CA ARG A 264 13.24 17.56 -26.47
C ARG A 264 12.03 18.43 -26.78
N ARG A 265 10.93 18.27 -26.04
CA ARG A 265 9.73 19.11 -26.19
C ARG A 265 10.06 20.59 -25.97
N GLU A 266 10.80 20.92 -24.92
CA GLU A 266 11.16 22.30 -24.59
C GLU A 266 12.09 22.93 -25.65
N ILE A 267 13.05 22.18 -26.18
CA ILE A 267 13.91 22.63 -27.29
C ILE A 267 13.07 22.92 -28.54
N VAL A 268 12.19 21.99 -28.94
CA VAL A 268 11.31 22.18 -30.11
C VAL A 268 10.42 23.41 -29.91
N LEU A 269 9.81 23.57 -28.74
CA LEU A 269 8.99 24.73 -28.38
C LEU A 269 9.76 26.04 -28.49
N ASN A 270 10.96 26.10 -27.91
CA ASN A 270 11.79 27.30 -27.92
C ASN A 270 12.24 27.69 -29.33
N MET A 271 12.52 26.72 -30.20
CA MET A 271 12.88 26.97 -31.60
C MET A 271 11.68 27.37 -32.45
N MET A 272 10.51 26.74 -32.24
CA MET A 272 9.26 27.11 -32.91
C MET A 272 8.83 28.54 -32.56
N ASN A 273 8.97 28.95 -31.30
CA ASN A 273 8.72 30.33 -30.85
C ASN A 273 9.62 31.36 -31.52
N LYS A 274 10.77 30.93 -32.06
CA LYS A 274 11.68 31.77 -32.85
C LYS A 274 11.41 31.70 -34.37
N ASN A 275 10.28 31.10 -34.78
CA ASN A 275 9.88 30.89 -36.17
C ASN A 275 10.88 30.04 -36.99
N ILE A 276 11.62 29.13 -36.34
CA ILE A 276 12.47 28.16 -37.04
C ILE A 276 11.55 27.06 -37.60
N ASP A 277 11.73 26.68 -38.87
CA ASP A 277 10.89 25.66 -39.49
C ASP A 277 11.24 24.24 -39.01
N MET A 278 10.26 23.33 -39.08
CA MET A 278 10.38 21.97 -38.52
C MET A 278 11.52 21.14 -39.11
N ASN A 279 11.89 21.35 -40.39
CA ASN A 279 13.01 20.61 -40.99
C ASN A 279 14.33 21.11 -40.41
N THR A 280 14.49 22.43 -40.32
CA THR A 280 15.66 23.04 -39.67
C THR A 280 15.78 22.65 -38.20
N ILE A 281 14.65 22.56 -37.46
CA ILE A 281 14.66 22.04 -36.08
C ILE A 281 15.15 20.60 -36.03
N SER A 282 14.63 19.74 -36.91
CA SER A 282 15.05 18.34 -37.01
C SER A 282 16.56 18.22 -37.29
N ASP A 283 17.08 19.02 -38.21
CA ASP A 283 18.48 19.01 -38.59
C ASP A 283 19.40 19.55 -37.49
N LEU A 284 19.02 20.63 -36.80
CA LEU A 284 19.82 21.25 -35.75
C LEU A 284 19.83 20.45 -34.44
N THR A 285 18.72 19.78 -34.11
CA THR A 285 18.56 19.09 -32.83
C THR A 285 18.81 17.59 -32.92
N GLY A 286 18.84 17.03 -34.14
CA GLY A 286 18.87 15.59 -34.37
C GLY A 286 17.57 14.87 -33.95
N ILE A 287 16.52 15.60 -33.58
CA ILE A 287 15.20 15.04 -33.28
C ILE A 287 14.54 14.68 -34.61
N PRO A 288 14.05 13.43 -34.80
CA PRO A 288 13.39 13.02 -36.02
C PRO A 288 12.23 13.95 -36.41
N LEU A 289 12.12 14.30 -37.70
CA LEU A 289 11.12 15.24 -38.20
C LEU A 289 9.67 14.84 -37.87
N ASP A 290 9.37 13.54 -37.80
CA ASP A 290 8.08 13.02 -37.37
C ASP A 290 7.82 13.24 -35.87
N GLU A 291 8.84 13.12 -35.04
CA GLU A 291 8.77 13.46 -33.61
C GLU A 291 8.59 14.97 -33.39
N VAL A 292 9.30 15.82 -34.16
CA VAL A 292 9.08 17.28 -34.17
C VAL A 292 7.62 17.60 -34.56
N LYS A 293 7.11 16.99 -35.63
CA LYS A 293 5.71 17.16 -36.06
C LYS A 293 4.71 16.72 -35.01
N ARG A 294 4.96 15.59 -34.33
CA ARG A 294 4.10 15.09 -33.24
C ARG A 294 4.02 16.10 -32.10
N ILE A 295 5.18 16.57 -31.61
CA ILE A 295 5.26 17.56 -30.54
C ILE A 295 4.49 18.84 -30.94
N CYS A 296 4.70 19.35 -32.15
CA CYS A 296 3.98 20.52 -32.67
C CYS A 296 2.46 20.30 -32.79
N THR A 297 2.02 19.08 -33.13
CA THR A 297 0.60 18.76 -33.27
C THR A 297 -0.08 18.69 -31.91
N GLU A 298 0.55 18.07 -30.91
CA GLU A 298 0.05 18.03 -29.52
C GLU A 298 -0.17 19.45 -28.94
N ILE A 299 0.64 20.42 -29.35
CA ILE A 299 0.55 21.82 -28.90
C ILE A 299 -0.66 22.55 -29.52
N ASN A 300 -0.96 22.32 -30.80
CA ASN A 300 -2.10 22.94 -31.49
C ASN A 300 -3.47 22.46 -31.00
N PHE A 301 -3.53 21.44 -30.14
CA PHE A 301 -4.76 20.99 -29.46
C PHE A 301 -4.97 21.64 -28.08
N ILE A 302 -3.98 22.38 -27.55
CA ILE A 302 -4.02 22.99 -26.20
C ILE A 302 -4.32 24.50 -26.26
N ASN A 303 -4.20 25.12 -27.45
CA ASN A 303 -4.60 26.52 -27.73
C ASN A 303 -5.89 26.59 -28.54
#